data_AF-A0A382QDK3-F1
#
_entry.id   AF-A0A382QDK3-F1
#
_cell.length_a   1.000
_cell.length_b   1.000
_cell.length_c   1.000
_cell.angle_alpha   90.00
_cell.angle_beta   90.00
_cell.angle_gamma   90.00
#
_symmetry.space_group_name_H-M   'P 1'
#
loop_
_entity.id
_entity.type
_entity.pdbx_description
1 polymer ?
#
loop_
_entity_poly.entity_id
_entity_poly.type
_entity_poly.pdbx_seq_one_letter_code
_entity_poly.pdbx_strand_id
1 'polypeptide(L)'
;MLNSKQYQSRLKKTGLMIVIFASLIQIAHGRTFDRIIGFVNDEVITSWEIEALVKQRAMELQRFYNFSEQEASQQADKDRPQLLDQFIRQMLLVETALTLKIEVTEEEIDLAIQNFKDQTKITNEEEFLNQLKREGFTTMSYREQTKRNLMAERLVMQRILPRLQVRDSDVQKFFDENRDQFDKKSDLINLRHIFIAFQPTEVDRQKTISTLNEFIIAVKNGEDFETLANSSTIALPQNV
;
A
#
# COMPACT_ATOMS: atom_id res chain seq x y z
N MET A 1 -53.50 -71.10 -7.36
CA MET A 1 -52.77 -70.52 -6.21
C MET A 1 -51.28 -70.77 -6.42
N LEU A 2 -50.58 -69.80 -7.01
CA LEU A 2 -49.15 -69.89 -7.35
C LEU A 2 -48.31 -69.03 -6.38
N ASN A 3 -47.22 -69.66 -5.98
CA ASN A 3 -46.33 -69.41 -4.85
C ASN A 3 -45.70 -68.00 -4.81
N SER A 4 -46.12 -67.13 -3.87
CA SER A 4 -45.66 -65.73 -3.72
C SER A 4 -44.30 -65.56 -3.01
N LYS A 5 -43.66 -66.65 -2.58
CA LYS A 5 -42.41 -66.59 -1.79
C LYS A 5 -41.12 -66.53 -2.62
N GLN A 6 -41.14 -66.84 -3.92
CA GLN A 6 -39.92 -66.83 -4.75
C GLN A 6 -39.56 -65.44 -5.34
N TYR A 7 -40.49 -64.49 -5.38
CA TYR A 7 -40.23 -63.15 -5.95
C TYR A 7 -39.49 -62.21 -4.98
N GLN A 8 -39.65 -62.39 -3.66
CA GLN A 8 -39.03 -61.57 -2.62
C GLN A 8 -37.51 -61.79 -2.49
N SER A 9 -36.98 -62.94 -2.94
CA SER A 9 -35.56 -63.28 -2.84
C SER A 9 -34.70 -62.66 -3.94
N ARG A 10 -35.26 -62.47 -5.15
CA ARG A 10 -34.53 -61.86 -6.27
C ARG A 10 -34.53 -60.33 -6.25
N LEU A 11 -35.53 -59.70 -5.63
CA LEU A 11 -35.55 -58.23 -5.45
C LEU A 11 -34.49 -57.75 -4.44
N LYS A 12 -34.22 -58.52 -3.37
CA LYS A 12 -33.23 -58.13 -2.36
C LYS A 12 -31.78 -58.28 -2.86
N LYS A 13 -31.51 -59.24 -3.75
CA LYS A 13 -30.17 -59.45 -4.34
C LYS A 13 -29.85 -58.48 -5.48
N THR A 14 -30.86 -57.99 -6.20
CA THR A 14 -30.68 -56.95 -7.24
C THR A 14 -30.60 -55.55 -6.65
N GLY A 15 -31.30 -55.26 -5.54
CA GLY A 15 -31.15 -54.00 -4.81
C GLY A 15 -29.77 -53.83 -4.14
N LEU A 16 -29.16 -54.90 -3.64
CA LEU A 16 -27.85 -54.85 -2.98
C LEU A 16 -26.67 -54.62 -3.95
N MET A 17 -26.83 -55.00 -5.23
CA MET A 17 -25.78 -54.82 -6.25
C MET A 17 -25.76 -53.40 -6.84
N ILE A 18 -26.89 -52.69 -6.79
CA ILE A 18 -26.99 -51.28 -7.25
C ILE A 18 -26.47 -50.30 -6.18
N VAL A 19 -26.58 -50.65 -4.88
CA VAL A 19 -26.08 -49.80 -3.79
C VAL A 19 -24.54 -49.80 -3.69
N ILE A 20 -23.86 -50.84 -4.16
CA ILE A 20 -22.38 -50.88 -4.15
C ILE A 20 -21.77 -50.09 -5.33
N PHE A 21 -22.52 -49.85 -6.41
CA PHE A 21 -22.04 -49.04 -7.54
C PHE A 21 -22.19 -47.52 -7.33
N ALA A 22 -22.94 -47.09 -6.30
CA ALA A 22 -23.16 -45.68 -5.98
C ALA A 22 -22.10 -45.08 -5.02
N SER A 23 -21.15 -45.87 -4.50
CA SER A 23 -20.13 -45.40 -3.55
C SER A 23 -18.76 -45.09 -4.18
N LEU A 24 -18.69 -44.94 -5.49
CA LEU A 24 -17.49 -44.54 -6.24
C LEU A 24 -17.77 -43.28 -7.07
N ILE A 25 -18.48 -42.32 -6.49
CA ILE A 25 -18.27 -40.92 -6.89
C ILE A 25 -16.94 -40.54 -6.27
N GLN A 26 -15.84 -40.88 -6.95
CA GLN A 26 -14.60 -40.18 -6.72
C GLN A 26 -14.91 -38.71 -6.95
N ILE A 27 -14.80 -37.92 -5.89
CA ILE A 27 -14.70 -36.48 -6.00
C ILE A 27 -13.41 -36.27 -6.79
N ALA A 28 -13.54 -36.16 -8.10
CA ALA A 28 -12.49 -35.68 -8.95
C ALA A 28 -12.25 -34.25 -8.49
N HIS A 29 -11.25 -34.07 -7.62
CA HIS A 29 -10.66 -32.78 -7.34
C HIS A 29 -10.11 -32.29 -8.68
N GLY A 30 -10.93 -31.50 -9.39
CA GLY A 30 -10.49 -30.83 -10.61
C GLY A 30 -9.26 -30.03 -10.26
N ARG A 31 -8.11 -30.43 -10.79
CA ARG A 31 -6.91 -29.59 -10.75
C ARG A 31 -7.27 -28.36 -11.58
N THR A 32 -7.47 -27.23 -10.92
CA THR A 32 -7.61 -25.95 -11.59
C THR A 32 -6.27 -25.64 -12.24
N PHE A 33 -6.15 -25.95 -13.53
CA PHE A 33 -5.03 -25.46 -14.31
C PHE A 33 -5.20 -23.95 -14.44
N ASP A 34 -4.19 -23.22 -13.98
CA ASP A 34 -4.15 -21.78 -14.13
C ASP A 34 -4.18 -21.41 -15.62
N ARG A 35 -4.96 -20.38 -15.96
CA ARG A 35 -5.22 -20.02 -17.35
C ARG A 35 -4.14 -19.07 -17.83
N ILE A 36 -3.47 -19.42 -18.92
CA ILE A 36 -2.55 -18.52 -19.61
C ILE A 36 -3.36 -17.43 -20.32
N ILE A 37 -3.02 -16.17 -20.07
CA ILE A 37 -3.66 -15.01 -20.69
C ILE A 37 -2.74 -14.26 -21.65
N GLY A 38 -1.43 -14.52 -21.61
CA GLY A 38 -0.46 -13.87 -22.50
C GLY A 38 0.97 -14.36 -22.29
N PHE A 39 1.87 -13.79 -23.09
CA PHE A 39 3.30 -14.05 -23.03
C PHE A 39 4.06 -12.72 -23.13
N VAL A 40 5.15 -12.59 -22.38
CA VAL A 40 6.12 -11.49 -22.47
C VAL A 40 7.46 -12.14 -22.75
N ASN A 41 7.91 -12.07 -24.00
CA ASN A 41 9.03 -12.85 -24.50
C ASN A 41 8.85 -14.34 -24.17
N ASP A 42 9.72 -14.90 -23.33
CA ASP A 42 9.68 -16.32 -22.92
C ASP A 42 8.90 -16.57 -21.62
N GLU A 43 8.43 -15.51 -20.93
CA GLU A 43 7.66 -15.63 -19.70
C GLU A 43 6.15 -15.64 -19.97
N VAL A 44 5.42 -16.45 -19.20
CA VAL A 44 3.97 -16.64 -19.31
C VAL A 44 3.26 -15.76 -18.29
N ILE A 45 2.22 -15.05 -18.72
CA ILE A 45 1.30 -14.35 -17.81
C ILE A 45 0.09 -15.23 -17.56
N THR A 46 -0.22 -15.46 -16.29
CA THR A 46 -1.39 -16.24 -15.89
C THR A 46 -2.55 -15.40 -15.34
N SER A 47 -3.75 -15.97 -15.37
CA SER A 47 -4.95 -15.35 -14.81
C SER A 47 -4.81 -15.14 -13.31
N TRP A 48 -4.21 -16.12 -12.61
CA TRP A 48 -3.96 -16.03 -11.18
C TRP A 48 -3.09 -14.83 -10.79
N GLU A 49 -2.03 -14.56 -11.56
CA GLU A 49 -1.13 -13.42 -11.27
C GLU A 49 -1.87 -12.09 -11.36
N ILE A 50 -2.70 -11.91 -12.40
CA ILE A 50 -3.48 -10.67 -12.53
C ILE A 50 -4.59 -10.59 -11.49
N GLU A 51 -5.25 -11.70 -11.16
CA GLU A 51 -6.24 -11.73 -10.08
C GLU A 51 -5.62 -11.40 -8.71
N ALA A 52 -4.40 -11.87 -8.44
CA ALA A 52 -3.66 -11.53 -7.23
C ALA A 52 -3.35 -10.03 -7.16
N LEU A 53 -2.90 -9.42 -8.27
CA LEU A 53 -2.66 -7.98 -8.36
C LEU A 53 -3.95 -7.16 -8.15
N VAL A 54 -5.07 -7.58 -8.76
CA VAL A 54 -6.38 -6.93 -8.57
C VAL A 54 -6.83 -7.05 -7.11
N LYS A 55 -6.68 -8.22 -6.50
CA LYS A 55 -7.01 -8.43 -5.08
C LYS A 55 -6.15 -7.56 -4.17
N GLN A 56 -4.85 -7.46 -4.44
CA GLN A 56 -3.93 -6.59 -3.69
C GLN A 56 -4.34 -5.12 -3.82
N ARG A 57 -4.69 -4.67 -5.03
CA ARG A 57 -5.19 -3.31 -5.27
C ARG A 57 -6.47 -3.03 -4.49
N ALA A 58 -7.40 -3.99 -4.44
CA ALA A 58 -8.61 -3.84 -3.65
C ALA A 58 -8.31 -3.70 -2.14
N MET A 59 -7.35 -4.46 -1.60
CA MET A 59 -6.95 -4.32 -0.20
C MET A 59 -6.30 -2.96 0.10
N GLU A 60 -5.47 -2.46 -0.82
CA GLU A 60 -4.86 -1.13 -0.72
C GLU A 60 -5.93 -0.02 -0.68
N LEU A 61 -6.92 -0.09 -1.57
CA LEU A 61 -8.03 0.87 -1.62
C LEU A 61 -8.85 0.89 -0.33
N GLN A 62 -9.11 -0.27 0.28
CA GLN A 62 -9.77 -0.34 1.58
C GLN A 62 -8.93 0.30 2.68
N ARG A 63 -7.63 0.00 2.72
CA ARG A 63 -6.72 0.41 3.80
C ARG A 63 -6.39 1.91 3.78
N PHE A 64 -6.16 2.47 2.60
CA PHE A 64 -5.63 3.84 2.48
C PHE A 64 -6.65 4.86 1.99
N TYR A 65 -7.73 4.41 1.33
CA TYR A 65 -8.73 5.30 0.74
C TYR A 65 -10.12 5.14 1.36
N ASN A 66 -10.26 4.29 2.39
CA ASN A 66 -11.51 4.03 3.12
C ASN A 66 -12.68 3.55 2.23
N PHE A 67 -12.37 2.83 1.14
CA PHE A 67 -13.40 2.25 0.28
C PHE A 67 -14.08 1.09 1.00
N SER A 68 -15.39 0.90 0.78
CA SER A 68 -16.04 -0.36 1.15
C SER A 68 -15.47 -1.53 0.34
N GLU A 69 -15.65 -2.76 0.82
CA GLU A 69 -15.18 -3.95 0.11
C GLU A 69 -15.69 -4.02 -1.33
N GLN A 70 -16.96 -3.68 -1.55
CA GLN A 70 -17.58 -3.67 -2.87
C GLN A 70 -17.00 -2.58 -3.77
N GLU A 71 -16.84 -1.35 -3.27
CA GLU A 71 -16.26 -0.24 -4.04
C GLU A 71 -14.81 -0.53 -4.40
N ALA A 72 -14.03 -1.06 -3.46
CA ALA A 72 -12.63 -1.41 -3.67
C ALA A 72 -12.47 -2.50 -4.72
N SER A 73 -13.30 -3.56 -4.67
CA SER A 73 -13.29 -4.63 -5.67
C SER A 73 -13.63 -4.10 -7.06
N GLN A 74 -14.72 -3.32 -7.18
CA GLN A 74 -15.13 -2.73 -8.46
C GLN A 74 -14.08 -1.77 -9.03
N GLN A 75 -13.45 -0.96 -8.18
CA GLN A 75 -12.41 -0.04 -8.63
C GLN A 75 -11.13 -0.79 -9.03
N ALA A 76 -10.71 -1.79 -8.26
CA ALA A 76 -9.55 -2.61 -8.61
C ALA A 76 -9.75 -3.37 -9.93
N ASP A 77 -10.98 -3.84 -10.22
CA ASP A 77 -11.31 -4.44 -11.51
C ASP A 77 -11.23 -3.43 -12.67
N LYS A 78 -11.63 -2.17 -12.45
CA LYS A 78 -11.44 -1.09 -13.44
C LYS A 78 -9.96 -0.77 -13.66
N ASP A 79 -9.14 -0.88 -12.61
CA ASP A 79 -7.70 -0.66 -12.65
C ASP A 79 -6.94 -1.83 -13.32
N ARG A 80 -7.61 -2.96 -13.62
CA ARG A 80 -7.00 -4.18 -14.18
C ARG A 80 -6.13 -3.93 -15.42
N PRO A 81 -6.51 -3.12 -16.42
CA PRO A 81 -5.65 -2.85 -17.57
C PRO A 81 -4.36 -2.13 -17.18
N GLN A 82 -4.41 -1.18 -16.24
CA GLN A 82 -3.21 -0.51 -15.74
C GLN A 82 -2.33 -1.47 -14.93
N LEU A 83 -2.93 -2.32 -14.09
CA LEU A 83 -2.20 -3.34 -13.33
C LEU A 83 -1.49 -4.34 -14.25
N LEU A 84 -2.14 -4.75 -15.34
CA LEU A 84 -1.53 -5.61 -16.36
C LEU A 84 -0.36 -4.91 -17.07
N ASP A 85 -0.51 -3.65 -17.47
CA ASP A 85 0.58 -2.87 -18.09
C ASP A 85 1.77 -2.72 -17.13
N GLN A 86 1.51 -2.42 -15.86
CA GLN A 86 2.54 -2.35 -14.82
C GLN A 86 3.25 -3.70 -14.63
N PHE A 87 2.49 -4.80 -14.61
CA PHE A 87 3.05 -6.15 -14.48
C PHE A 87 3.96 -6.50 -15.67
N ILE A 88 3.51 -6.24 -16.89
CA ILE A 88 4.31 -6.45 -18.11
C ILE A 88 5.60 -5.63 -18.07
N ARG A 89 5.53 -4.34 -17.68
CA ARG A 89 6.73 -3.50 -17.54
C ARG A 89 7.71 -4.06 -16.50
N GLN A 90 7.19 -4.55 -15.38
CA GLN A 90 8.01 -5.16 -14.34
C GLN A 90 8.73 -6.41 -14.88
N MET A 91 8.03 -7.29 -15.61
CA MET A 91 8.64 -8.47 -16.24
C MET A 91 9.78 -8.08 -17.19
N LEU A 92 9.54 -7.09 -18.07
CA LEU A 92 10.57 -6.59 -19.00
C LEU A 92 11.80 -6.01 -18.29
N LEU A 93 11.60 -5.30 -17.17
CA LEU A 93 12.71 -4.79 -16.36
C LEU A 93 13.51 -5.92 -15.72
N VAL A 94 12.84 -6.94 -15.18
CA VAL A 94 13.50 -8.11 -14.57
C VAL A 94 14.28 -8.90 -15.61
N GLU A 95 13.69 -9.17 -16.77
CA GLU A 95 14.36 -9.88 -17.88
C GLU A 95 15.61 -9.12 -18.35
N THR A 96 15.50 -7.79 -18.48
CA THR A 96 16.64 -6.94 -18.83
C THR A 96 17.71 -6.97 -17.74
N ALA A 97 17.31 -6.93 -16.46
CA ALA A 97 18.23 -7.02 -15.33
C ALA A 97 18.99 -8.36 -15.31
N LEU A 98 18.30 -9.47 -15.58
CA LEU A 98 18.90 -10.80 -15.71
C LEU A 98 19.89 -10.87 -16.87
N THR A 99 19.51 -10.33 -18.03
CA THR A 99 20.39 -10.26 -19.22
C THR A 99 21.67 -9.47 -18.94
N LEU A 100 21.55 -8.39 -18.15
CA LEU A 100 22.67 -7.55 -17.73
C LEU A 100 23.41 -8.09 -16.50
N LYS A 101 23.03 -9.27 -15.99
CA LYS A 101 23.61 -9.91 -14.80
C LYS A 101 23.60 -9.00 -13.57
N ILE A 102 22.51 -8.27 -13.39
CA ILE A 102 22.28 -7.50 -12.17
C ILE A 102 21.92 -8.50 -11.08
N GLU A 103 22.80 -8.66 -10.11
CA GLU A 103 22.60 -9.56 -8.98
C GLU A 103 22.07 -8.79 -7.77
N VAL A 104 21.35 -9.48 -6.90
CA VAL A 104 20.84 -9.02 -5.60
C VAL A 104 21.22 -10.09 -4.57
N THR A 105 21.79 -9.68 -3.44
CA THR A 105 22.26 -10.63 -2.42
C THR A 105 21.13 -11.05 -1.48
N GLU A 106 21.31 -12.17 -0.77
CA GLU A 106 20.31 -12.63 0.19
C GLU A 106 20.12 -11.65 1.35
N GLU A 107 21.20 -10.97 1.78
CA GLU A 107 21.14 -9.95 2.82
C GLU A 107 20.29 -8.74 2.40
N GLU A 108 20.32 -8.36 1.13
CA GLU A 108 19.50 -7.28 0.59
C GLU A 108 18.01 -7.67 0.56
N ILE A 109 17.72 -8.94 0.23
CA ILE A 109 16.36 -9.48 0.27
C ILE A 109 15.85 -9.50 1.72
N ASP A 110 16.66 -9.97 2.67
CA ASP A 110 16.33 -9.99 4.10
C ASP A 110 16.04 -8.59 4.63
N LEU A 111 16.90 -7.63 4.28
CA LEU A 111 16.74 -6.23 4.68
C LEU A 111 15.47 -5.63 4.09
N ALA A 112 15.16 -5.89 2.81
CA ALA A 112 13.93 -5.42 2.18
C ALA A 112 12.67 -5.99 2.85
N ILE A 113 12.69 -7.28 3.21
CA ILE A 113 11.58 -7.93 3.94
C ILE A 113 11.44 -7.34 5.34
N GLN A 114 12.56 -7.09 6.03
CA GLN A 114 12.54 -6.48 7.35
C GLN A 114 11.97 -5.05 7.30
N ASN A 115 12.42 -4.24 6.34
CA ASN A 115 11.88 -2.89 6.12
C ASN A 115 10.37 -2.92 5.85
N PHE A 116 9.88 -3.88 5.08
CA PHE A 116 8.44 -4.06 4.85
C PHE A 116 7.70 -4.39 6.16
N LYS A 117 8.24 -5.31 6.99
CA LYS A 117 7.65 -5.63 8.30
C LYS A 117 7.59 -4.40 9.21
N ASP A 118 8.65 -3.59 9.23
CA ASP A 118 8.73 -2.37 10.04
C ASP A 118 7.71 -1.31 9.57
N GLN A 119 7.60 -1.09 8.25
CA GLN A 119 6.63 -0.16 7.66
C GLN A 119 5.18 -0.57 7.92
N THR A 120 4.91 -1.87 7.90
CA THR A 120 3.57 -2.43 8.15
C THR A 120 3.26 -2.65 9.62
N LYS A 121 4.22 -2.37 10.52
CA LYS A 121 4.15 -2.58 11.97
C LYS A 121 3.93 -4.05 12.37
N ILE A 122 4.36 -4.98 11.53
CA ILE A 122 4.29 -6.41 11.82
C ILE A 122 5.46 -6.78 12.73
N THR A 123 5.14 -7.10 13.99
CA THR A 123 6.17 -7.35 15.02
C THR A 123 6.43 -8.83 15.27
N ASN A 124 5.49 -9.71 14.89
CA ASN A 124 5.60 -11.16 15.05
C ASN A 124 5.70 -11.86 13.69
N GLU A 125 6.54 -12.90 13.62
CA GLU A 125 6.69 -13.74 12.44
C GLU A 125 5.40 -14.48 12.06
N GLU A 126 4.60 -14.89 13.05
CA GLU A 126 3.32 -15.55 12.77
C GLU A 126 2.34 -14.59 12.06
N GLU A 127 2.33 -13.32 12.46
CA GLU A 127 1.51 -12.29 11.82
C GLU A 127 1.95 -12.04 10.37
N PHE A 128 3.26 -12.03 10.13
CA PHE A 128 3.82 -11.95 8.78
C PHE A 128 3.39 -13.13 7.90
N LEU A 129 3.54 -14.36 8.39
CA LEU A 129 3.11 -15.55 7.66
C LEU A 129 1.60 -15.57 7.38
N ASN A 130 0.79 -15.08 8.31
CA ASN A 130 -0.65 -14.95 8.13
C ASN A 130 -0.99 -13.87 7.09
N GLN A 131 -0.26 -12.75 7.05
CA GLN A 131 -0.41 -11.74 6.02
C GLN A 131 -0.06 -12.29 4.64
N LEU A 132 1.09 -12.97 4.49
CA LEU A 132 1.49 -13.59 3.23
C LEU A 132 0.42 -14.57 2.74
N LYS A 133 -0.12 -15.42 3.62
CA LYS A 133 -1.20 -16.35 3.28
C LYS A 133 -2.48 -15.62 2.81
N ARG A 134 -2.87 -14.51 3.46
CA ARG A 134 -4.02 -13.69 3.03
C ARG A 134 -3.83 -13.13 1.63
N GLU A 135 -2.60 -12.73 1.32
CA GLU A 135 -2.19 -12.21 0.01
C GLU A 135 -1.90 -13.31 -1.03
N GLY A 136 -1.90 -14.59 -0.62
CA GLY A 136 -1.68 -15.73 -1.52
C GLY A 136 -0.21 -16.06 -1.76
N PHE A 137 0.70 -15.54 -0.93
CA PHE A 137 2.12 -15.81 -0.99
C PHE A 137 2.55 -16.92 -0.02
N THR A 138 3.53 -17.70 -0.46
CA THR A 138 4.42 -18.47 0.43
C THR A 138 5.62 -17.60 0.79
N THR A 139 6.33 -17.94 1.88
CA THR A 139 7.56 -17.23 2.24
C THR A 139 8.58 -17.26 1.09
N MET A 140 8.74 -18.41 0.44
CA MET A 140 9.68 -18.55 -0.69
C MET A 140 9.25 -17.73 -1.90
N SER A 141 7.97 -17.77 -2.28
CA SER A 141 7.48 -16.98 -3.42
C SER A 141 7.53 -15.48 -3.16
N TYR A 142 7.33 -15.06 -1.91
CA TYR A 142 7.52 -13.65 -1.51
C TYR A 142 8.98 -13.22 -1.61
N ARG A 143 9.93 -14.03 -1.13
CA ARG A 143 11.37 -13.75 -1.29
C ARG A 143 11.77 -13.59 -2.76
N GLU A 144 11.31 -14.50 -3.61
CA GLU A 144 11.58 -14.42 -5.06
C GLU A 144 10.96 -13.16 -5.69
N GLN A 145 9.76 -12.77 -5.25
CA GLN A 145 9.15 -11.52 -5.71
C GLN A 145 9.96 -10.30 -5.25
N THR A 146 10.41 -10.28 -3.99
CA THR A 146 11.26 -9.21 -3.45
C THR A 146 12.57 -9.11 -4.23
N LYS A 147 13.21 -10.25 -4.52
CA LYS A 147 14.42 -10.29 -5.35
C LYS A 147 14.19 -9.68 -6.73
N ARG A 148 13.11 -10.08 -7.43
CA ARG A 148 12.75 -9.50 -8.74
C ARG A 148 12.51 -8.00 -8.67
N ASN A 149 11.83 -7.52 -7.63
CA ASN A 149 11.60 -6.09 -7.43
C ASN A 149 12.92 -5.33 -7.25
N LEU A 150 13.82 -5.84 -6.41
CA LEU A 150 15.15 -5.26 -6.18
C LEU A 150 16.02 -5.25 -7.44
N MET A 151 15.95 -6.30 -8.27
CA MET A 151 16.65 -6.36 -9.55
C MET A 151 16.18 -5.26 -10.51
N ALA A 152 14.86 -5.06 -10.63
CA ALA A 152 14.29 -4.02 -11.47
C ALA A 152 14.64 -2.61 -10.96
N GLU A 153 14.55 -2.38 -9.65
CA GLU A 153 14.95 -1.11 -9.04
C GLU A 153 16.43 -0.81 -9.31
N ARG A 154 17.30 -1.80 -9.11
CA ARG A 154 18.74 -1.67 -9.37
C ARG A 154 19.04 -1.37 -10.84
N LEU A 155 18.31 -1.99 -11.77
CA LEU A 155 18.40 -1.66 -13.20
C LEU A 155 18.07 -0.19 -13.46
N VAL A 156 16.95 0.30 -12.92
CA VAL A 156 16.52 1.70 -13.07
C VAL A 156 17.60 2.63 -12.54
N MET A 157 18.07 2.39 -11.31
CA MET A 157 19.08 3.21 -10.64
C MET A 157 20.42 3.24 -11.37
N GLN A 158 20.89 2.10 -11.90
CA GLN A 158 22.22 1.99 -12.52
C GLN A 158 22.23 2.35 -14.02
N ARG A 159 21.14 2.13 -14.74
CA ARG A 159 21.12 2.24 -16.22
C ARG A 159 20.20 3.32 -16.75
N ILE A 160 19.11 3.63 -16.06
CA ILE A 160 18.10 4.58 -16.54
C ILE A 160 18.36 5.96 -15.95
N LEU A 161 18.42 6.07 -14.62
CA LEU A 161 18.59 7.36 -13.94
C LEU A 161 19.81 8.16 -14.41
N PRO A 162 21.01 7.57 -14.59
CA PRO A 162 22.19 8.34 -15.02
C PRO A 162 22.08 8.90 -16.44
N ARG A 163 21.15 8.39 -17.26
CA ARG A 163 20.89 8.86 -18.62
C ARG A 163 19.85 9.97 -18.67
N LEU A 164 19.13 10.21 -17.57
CA LEU A 164 18.16 11.28 -17.48
C LEU A 164 18.89 12.59 -17.18
N GLN A 165 18.83 13.53 -18.13
CA GLN A 165 19.30 14.89 -17.92
C GLN A 165 18.09 15.81 -17.86
N VAL A 166 17.79 16.34 -16.68
CA VAL A 166 16.77 17.38 -16.50
C VAL A 166 17.45 18.73 -16.70
N ARG A 167 17.02 19.50 -17.70
CA ARG A 167 17.58 20.84 -17.95
C ARG A 167 16.80 21.88 -17.17
N ASP A 168 17.46 22.96 -16.79
CA ASP A 168 16.80 24.11 -16.15
C ASP A 168 15.64 24.66 -16.99
N SER A 169 15.78 24.60 -18.33
CA SER A 169 14.70 24.97 -19.25
C SER A 169 13.46 24.10 -19.12
N ASP A 170 13.63 22.80 -18.86
CA ASP A 170 12.51 21.86 -18.70
C ASP A 170 11.82 22.09 -17.36
N VAL A 171 12.59 22.39 -16.31
CA VAL A 171 12.08 22.79 -15.00
C VAL A 171 11.29 24.09 -15.10
N GLN A 172 11.85 25.11 -15.74
CA GLN A 172 11.19 26.40 -15.92
C GLN A 172 9.91 26.26 -16.75
N LYS A 173 9.96 25.49 -17.85
CA LYS A 173 8.79 25.20 -18.68
C LYS A 173 7.70 24.49 -17.87
N PHE A 174 8.06 23.46 -17.11
CA PHE A 174 7.11 22.76 -16.25
C PHE A 174 6.50 23.71 -15.21
N PHE A 175 7.31 24.56 -14.57
CA PHE A 175 6.82 25.55 -13.62
C PHE A 175 5.82 26.51 -14.26
N ASP A 176 6.16 27.08 -15.42
CA ASP A 176 5.30 28.05 -16.10
C ASP A 176 4.00 27.40 -16.63
N GLU A 177 4.05 26.17 -17.13
CA GLU A 177 2.88 25.40 -17.59
C GLU A 177 1.96 24.96 -16.43
N ASN A 178 2.51 24.80 -15.22
CA ASN A 178 1.77 24.32 -14.05
C ASN A 178 1.60 25.38 -12.96
N ARG A 179 1.77 26.68 -13.28
CA ARG A 179 1.68 27.80 -12.33
C ARG A 179 0.43 27.80 -11.46
N ASP A 180 -0.70 27.34 -11.98
CA ASP A 180 -1.96 27.30 -11.25
C ASP A 180 -2.07 26.15 -10.25
N GLN A 181 -1.19 25.13 -10.34
CA GLN A 181 -1.07 24.05 -9.36
C GLN A 181 -0.16 24.43 -8.19
N PHE A 182 0.68 25.45 -8.36
CA PHE A 182 1.50 25.99 -7.29
C PHE A 182 0.71 27.09 -6.59
N ASP A 183 0.62 27.00 -5.26
CA ASP A 183 -0.03 28.03 -4.47
C ASP A 183 0.67 29.38 -4.71
N LYS A 184 -0.11 30.41 -5.08
CA LYS A 184 0.41 31.79 -5.25
C LYS A 184 0.81 32.44 -3.92
N LYS A 185 0.54 31.76 -2.80
CA LYS A 185 0.97 32.19 -1.48
C LYS A 185 2.41 31.74 -1.31
N SER A 186 3.31 32.70 -1.15
CA SER A 186 4.65 32.44 -0.64
C SER A 186 4.54 31.56 0.62
N ASP A 187 5.15 30.36 0.58
CA ASP A 187 5.30 29.49 1.77
C ASP A 187 6.04 30.22 2.91
N LEU A 188 6.72 31.31 2.60
CA LEU A 188 7.36 32.18 3.57
C LEU A 188 6.32 33.14 4.16
N ILE A 189 5.75 32.75 5.30
CA ILE A 189 4.97 33.63 6.17
C ILE A 189 5.93 34.16 7.25
N ASN A 190 6.08 35.48 7.31
CA ASN A 190 6.78 36.12 8.43
C ASN A 190 5.82 36.26 9.61
N LEU A 191 5.92 35.33 10.57
CA LEU A 191 5.09 35.32 11.78
C LEU A 191 5.82 35.98 12.95
N ARG A 192 5.12 36.84 13.69
CA ARG A 192 5.56 37.41 14.97
C ARG A 192 4.59 36.96 16.06
N HIS A 193 5.09 36.60 17.24
CA HIS A 193 4.31 36.04 18.34
C HIS A 193 4.66 36.71 19.67
N ILE A 194 3.66 36.92 20.52
CA ILE A 194 3.81 37.38 21.91
C ILE A 194 3.27 36.28 22.82
N PHE A 195 4.10 35.84 23.76
CA PHE A 195 3.72 34.88 24.79
C PHE A 195 3.70 35.58 26.15
N ILE A 196 2.61 35.42 26.91
CA ILE A 196 2.52 35.88 28.29
C ILE A 196 2.38 34.67 29.20
N ALA A 197 3.40 34.40 30.00
CA ALA A 197 3.39 33.30 30.95
C ALA A 197 2.42 33.58 32.10
N PHE A 198 1.71 32.53 32.55
CA PHE A 198 0.77 32.61 33.67
C PHE A 198 0.86 31.36 34.55
N GLN A 199 0.61 31.53 35.84
CA GLN A 199 0.38 30.47 36.81
C GLN A 199 -1.04 29.93 36.66
N PRO A 200 -1.28 28.62 36.88
CA PRO A 200 -2.59 28.00 36.73
C PRO A 200 -3.54 28.33 37.90
N THR A 201 -3.65 29.61 38.25
CA THR A 201 -4.57 30.16 39.24
C THR A 201 -5.56 31.10 38.55
N GLU A 202 -6.80 31.17 39.06
CA GLU A 202 -7.84 31.98 38.42
C GLU A 202 -7.47 33.48 38.39
N VAL A 203 -6.83 33.98 39.46
CA VAL A 203 -6.41 35.38 39.56
C VAL A 203 -5.37 35.74 38.50
N ASP A 204 -4.35 34.90 38.33
CA ASP A 204 -3.27 35.17 37.38
C ASP A 204 -3.71 34.96 35.92
N ARG A 205 -4.63 34.01 35.70
CA ARG A 205 -5.29 33.82 34.40
C ARG A 205 -6.09 35.06 33.99
N GLN A 206 -6.93 35.60 34.87
CA GLN A 206 -7.75 36.78 34.56
C GLN A 206 -6.87 38.01 34.28
N LYS A 207 -5.80 38.18 35.07
CA LYS A 207 -4.82 39.24 34.84
C LYS A 207 -4.14 39.12 33.47
N THR A 208 -3.70 37.91 33.11
CA THR A 208 -3.05 37.62 31.83
C THR A 208 -3.98 37.86 30.64
N ILE A 209 -5.25 37.47 30.75
CA ILE A 209 -6.26 37.73 29.72
C ILE A 209 -6.50 39.23 29.54
N SER A 210 -6.55 40.00 30.64
CA SER A 210 -6.68 41.47 30.56
C SER A 210 -5.51 42.09 29.80
N THR A 211 -4.27 41.73 30.15
CA THR A 211 -3.07 42.20 29.47
C THR A 211 -3.05 41.81 27.99
N LEU A 212 -3.46 40.58 27.66
CA LEU A 212 -3.55 40.13 26.26
C LEU A 212 -4.55 40.96 25.46
N ASN A 213 -5.71 41.28 26.04
CA ASN A 213 -6.72 42.11 25.39
C ASN A 213 -6.23 43.55 25.17
N GLU A 214 -5.52 44.13 26.14
CA GLU A 214 -4.88 45.45 25.98
C GLU A 214 -3.88 45.43 24.83
N PHE A 215 -3.06 44.39 24.72
CA PHE A 215 -2.07 44.24 23.66
C PHE A 215 -2.73 44.04 22.29
N ILE A 216 -3.82 43.28 22.22
CA ILE A 216 -4.61 43.12 20.99
C ILE A 216 -5.16 44.48 20.54
N ILE A 217 -5.64 45.33 21.47
CA ILE A 217 -6.15 46.67 21.16
C ILE A 217 -5.01 47.57 20.68
N ALA A 218 -3.87 47.57 21.38
CA ALA A 218 -2.67 48.34 21.01
C ALA A 218 -2.17 48.00 19.60
N VAL A 219 -2.02 46.70 19.29
CA VAL A 219 -1.65 46.23 17.95
C VAL A 219 -2.67 46.66 16.89
N LYS A 220 -3.97 46.57 17.19
CA LYS A 220 -5.03 47.02 16.26
C LYS A 220 -5.02 48.52 16.03
N ASN A 221 -4.57 49.31 17.01
CA ASN A 221 -4.45 50.76 16.92
C ASN A 221 -3.15 51.22 16.25
N GLY A 222 -2.26 50.28 15.86
CA GLY A 222 -1.04 50.56 15.11
C GLY A 222 0.21 50.79 15.98
N GLU A 223 0.18 50.40 17.26
CA GLU A 223 1.39 50.35 18.09
C GLU A 223 2.37 49.29 17.59
N ASP A 224 3.67 49.54 17.77
CA ASP A 224 4.71 48.66 17.24
C ASP A 224 4.78 47.32 17.99
N PHE A 225 4.68 46.22 17.24
CA PHE A 225 4.64 44.87 17.78
C PHE A 225 5.92 44.50 18.55
N GLU A 226 7.08 45.00 18.14
CA GLU A 226 8.36 44.70 18.78
C GLU A 226 8.44 45.36 20.18
N THR A 227 7.95 46.59 20.31
CA THR A 227 7.85 47.25 21.62
C THR A 227 6.94 46.51 22.60
N LEU A 228 5.80 45.97 22.12
CA LEU A 228 4.87 45.18 22.93
C LEU A 228 5.43 43.79 23.27
N ALA A 229 6.18 43.17 22.36
CA ALA A 229 6.85 41.89 22.63
C ALA A 229 7.93 42.05 23.71
N ASN A 230 8.72 43.13 23.64
CA ASN A 230 9.80 43.38 24.62
C ASN A 230 9.27 43.75 26.02
N SER A 231 8.08 44.35 26.12
CA SER A 231 7.47 44.69 27.42
C SER A 231 6.83 43.48 28.13
N SER A 232 6.50 42.42 27.38
CA SER A 232 5.86 41.19 27.89
C SER A 232 6.80 40.00 28.04
N THR A 233 8.00 40.07 27.45
CA THR A 233 8.99 38.98 27.51
C THR A 233 9.55 38.84 28.93
N ILE A 234 8.86 38.09 29.77
CA ILE A 234 9.50 37.34 30.85
C ILE A 234 10.20 36.18 30.15
N ALA A 235 11.54 36.18 30.19
CA ALA A 235 12.38 35.19 29.54
C ALA A 235 11.84 33.77 29.76
N LEU A 236 11.67 33.03 28.65
CA LEU A 236 11.48 31.59 28.69
C LEU A 236 12.58 30.98 29.59
N PRO A 237 12.27 30.10 30.56
CA PRO A 237 13.30 29.24 31.09
C PRO A 237 13.89 28.46 29.91
N GLN A 238 15.17 28.68 29.63
CA GLN A 238 15.92 27.83 28.73
C GLN A 238 15.97 26.45 29.36
N ASN A 239 15.10 25.54 28.92
CA ASN A 239 15.22 24.09 29.01
C ASN A 239 13.94 23.45 28.47
N VAL A 240 13.99 22.96 27.22
CA VAL A 240 13.79 21.55 26.84
C VAL A 240 14.56 21.31 25.54
#